data_AF-A0A8T6LGV0-F1
#
_entry.id   AF-A0A8T6LGV0-F1
#
_cell.length_a   1.000
_cell.length_b   1.000
_cell.length_c   1.000
_cell.angle_alpha   90.00
_cell.angle_beta   90.00
_cell.angle_gamma   90.00
#
_symmetry.space_group_name_H-M   'P 1'
#
loop_
_entity.id
_entity.type
_entity.pdbx_description
1 polymer ?
#
loop_
_entity_poly.entity_id
_entity_poly.type
_entity_poly.pdbx_seq_one_letter_code
_entity_poly.pdbx_strand_id
1 'polypeptide(L)'
;PLSMLPPPNEIERRILDYMESYLRRHTYQPSVREIGARFGIKSTKTVSEHLKALAAKGYLERDPSRSRGARIVGLDLNAETRSVPCYPGIAYRRDDDREEEPQ
;
A
#
# COMPACT_ATOMS: atom_id res chain seq x y z
N PRO A 1 -2.49 -16.65 -19.42
CA PRO A 1 -3.63 -15.71 -19.58
C PRO A 1 -4.45 -15.72 -18.30
N LEU A 2 -4.97 -14.57 -17.84
CA LEU A 2 -5.70 -14.44 -16.57
C LEU A 2 -6.92 -15.38 -16.44
N SER A 3 -7.34 -16.01 -17.54
CA SER A 3 -8.45 -16.96 -17.64
C SER A 3 -8.23 -18.32 -16.96
N MET A 4 -7.02 -18.61 -16.44
CA MET A 4 -6.73 -19.84 -15.69
C MET A 4 -6.68 -19.64 -14.16
N LEU A 5 -6.86 -18.41 -13.67
CA LEU A 5 -6.85 -18.16 -12.23
C LEU A 5 -8.21 -18.55 -11.63
N PRO A 6 -8.23 -19.23 -10.46
CA PRO A 6 -9.46 -19.51 -9.76
C PRO A 6 -10.19 -18.21 -9.40
N PRO A 7 -11.54 -18.18 -9.44
CA PRO A 7 -12.27 -16.95 -9.16
C PRO A 7 -12.04 -16.50 -7.71
N PRO A 8 -11.85 -15.19 -7.47
CA PRO A 8 -11.80 -14.65 -6.13
C PRO A 8 -13.21 -14.73 -5.51
N ASN A 9 -13.27 -14.97 -4.21
CA ASN A 9 -14.51 -14.94 -3.46
C ASN A 9 -15.04 -13.50 -3.35
N GLU A 10 -16.28 -13.31 -2.91
CA GLU A 10 -16.89 -11.96 -2.82
C GLU A 10 -16.05 -11.01 -1.95
N ILE A 11 -15.62 -11.46 -0.77
CA ILE A 11 -14.77 -10.67 0.14
C ILE A 11 -13.40 -10.38 -0.51
N GLU A 12 -12.79 -11.37 -1.14
CA GLU A 12 -11.48 -11.24 -1.79
C GLU A 12 -11.53 -10.24 -2.95
N ARG A 13 -12.58 -10.28 -3.76
CA ARG A 13 -12.82 -9.33 -4.84
C ARG A 13 -13.00 -7.91 -4.30
N ARG A 14 -13.74 -7.75 -3.20
CA ARG A 14 -13.88 -6.46 -2.52
C ARG A 14 -12.55 -5.96 -1.94
N ILE A 15 -11.71 -6.85 -1.42
CA ILE A 15 -10.36 -6.49 -0.95
C ILE A 15 -9.51 -5.97 -2.11
N LEU A 16 -9.53 -6.65 -3.27
CA LEU A 16 -8.80 -6.20 -4.46
C LEU A 16 -9.26 -4.80 -4.92
N ASP A 17 -10.58 -4.59 -5.01
CA ASP A 17 -11.17 -3.29 -5.37
C ASP A 17 -10.78 -2.18 -4.37
N TYR A 18 -10.80 -2.51 -3.08
CA TYR A 18 -10.35 -1.59 -2.04
C TYR A 18 -8.85 -1.28 -2.18
N MET A 19 -8.00 -2.28 -2.40
CA MET A 19 -6.56 -2.07 -2.58
C MET A 19 -6.25 -1.21 -3.80
N GLU A 20 -6.95 -1.43 -4.92
CA GLU A 20 -6.81 -0.60 -6.12
C GLU A 20 -7.25 0.85 -5.87
N SER A 21 -8.46 1.04 -5.34
CA SER A 21 -8.98 2.39 -5.04
C SER A 21 -8.17 3.10 -3.97
N TYR A 22 -7.56 2.37 -3.04
CA TYR A 22 -6.64 2.91 -2.04
C TYR A 22 -5.35 3.37 -2.71
N LEU A 23 -4.74 2.55 -3.58
CA LEU A 23 -3.54 2.93 -4.34
C LEU A 23 -3.78 4.09 -5.34
N ARG A 24 -5.00 4.26 -5.84
CA ARG A 24 -5.34 5.41 -6.69
C ARG A 24 -5.44 6.71 -5.89
N ARG A 25 -5.91 6.63 -4.64
CA ARG A 25 -6.08 7.79 -3.75
C ARG A 25 -4.84 8.10 -2.93
N HIS A 26 -4.02 7.09 -2.67
CA HIS A 26 -2.80 7.16 -1.87
C HIS A 26 -1.66 6.60 -2.70
N THR A 27 -0.46 7.15 -2.57
CA THR A 27 0.73 6.68 -3.29
C THR A 27 1.30 5.34 -2.75
N TYR A 28 0.54 4.59 -1.96
CA TYR A 28 0.98 3.38 -1.29
C TYR A 28 -0.15 2.35 -1.08
N GLN A 29 0.23 1.10 -0.82
CA GLN A 29 -0.69 -0.01 -0.53
C GLN A 29 -1.26 0.08 0.90
N PRO A 30 -2.53 -0.28 1.12
CA PRO A 30 -3.08 -0.33 2.47
C PRO A 30 -2.45 -1.46 3.29
N SER A 31 -2.32 -1.25 4.59
CA SER A 31 -1.88 -2.28 5.53
C SER A 31 -2.99 -3.27 5.86
N VAL A 32 -2.60 -4.44 6.41
CA VAL A 32 -3.54 -5.46 6.90
C VAL A 32 -4.56 -4.88 7.91
N ARG A 33 -4.13 -3.94 8.76
CA ARG A 33 -5.00 -3.30 9.76
C ARG A 33 -6.05 -2.40 9.10
N GLU A 34 -5.67 -1.64 8.09
CA GLU A 34 -6.58 -0.75 7.35
C GLU A 34 -7.61 -1.54 6.54
N ILE A 35 -7.19 -2.64 5.93
CA ILE A 35 -8.09 -3.58 5.26
C ILE A 35 -9.09 -4.13 6.30
N GLY A 36 -8.62 -4.60 7.45
CA GLY A 36 -9.50 -5.09 8.53
C GLY A 36 -10.51 -4.04 9.00
N ALA A 37 -10.08 -2.80 9.21
CA ALA A 37 -10.95 -1.69 9.60
C ALA A 37 -12.02 -1.39 8.54
N ARG A 38 -11.66 -1.44 7.25
CA ARG A 38 -12.59 -1.17 6.14
C ARG A 38 -13.72 -2.19 6.05
N PHE A 39 -13.42 -3.46 6.35
CA PHE A 39 -14.36 -4.59 6.25
C PHE A 39 -14.98 -5.00 7.59
N GLY A 40 -14.67 -4.31 8.69
CA GLY A 40 -15.17 -4.65 10.03
C GLY A 40 -14.59 -5.95 10.60
N ILE A 41 -13.46 -6.42 10.07
CA ILE A 41 -12.80 -7.64 10.51
C ILE A 41 -11.87 -7.31 11.67
N LYS A 42 -12.25 -7.73 12.89
CA LYS A 42 -11.48 -7.47 14.11
C LYS A 42 -10.13 -8.19 14.14
N SER A 43 -10.04 -9.36 13.52
CA SER A 43 -8.83 -10.19 13.53
C SER A 43 -7.97 -9.96 12.29
N THR A 44 -6.74 -9.45 12.51
CA THR A 44 -5.72 -9.32 11.45
C THR A 44 -5.34 -10.66 10.82
N LYS A 45 -5.54 -11.77 11.55
CA LYS A 45 -5.29 -13.13 11.04
C LYS A 45 -6.23 -13.49 9.90
N THR A 46 -7.53 -13.22 10.06
CA THR A 46 -8.55 -13.49 9.02
C THR A 46 -8.28 -12.68 7.75
N VAL A 47 -7.93 -11.40 7.89
CA VAL A 47 -7.50 -10.58 6.74
C VAL A 47 -6.26 -11.17 6.08
N SER A 48 -5.29 -11.60 6.88
CA SER A 48 -4.06 -12.21 6.39
C SER A 48 -4.32 -13.52 5.62
N GLU A 49 -5.30 -14.32 6.03
CA GLU A 49 -5.74 -15.54 5.35
C GLU A 49 -6.38 -15.23 3.99
N HIS A 50 -7.28 -14.24 3.91
CA HIS A 50 -7.83 -13.80 2.62
C HIS A 50 -6.74 -13.30 1.66
N LEU A 51 -5.77 -12.53 2.17
CA LEU A 51 -4.64 -12.06 1.37
C LEU A 51 -3.74 -13.22 0.92
N LYS A 52 -3.53 -14.24 1.76
CA LYS A 52 -2.79 -15.47 1.37
C LYS A 52 -3.54 -16.25 0.30
N ALA A 53 -4.85 -16.39 0.41
CA ALA A 53 -5.67 -17.04 -0.61
C ALA A 53 -5.56 -16.29 -1.94
N LEU A 54 -5.74 -14.97 -1.95
CA LEU A 54 -5.54 -14.14 -3.15
C LEU A 54 -4.14 -14.28 -3.77
N ALA A 55 -3.10 -14.40 -2.94
CA ALA A 55 -1.74 -14.64 -3.43
C ALA A 55 -1.56 -16.03 -4.06
N ALA A 56 -2.09 -17.08 -3.41
CA ALA A 56 -2.09 -18.42 -3.97
C ALA A 56 -2.87 -18.52 -5.29
N LYS A 57 -3.91 -17.71 -5.43
CA LYS A 57 -4.70 -17.56 -6.66
C LYS A 57 -4.01 -16.69 -7.73
N GLY A 58 -2.86 -16.08 -7.44
CA GLY A 58 -2.09 -15.29 -8.41
C GLY A 58 -2.54 -13.83 -8.59
N TYR A 59 -3.47 -13.33 -7.75
CA TYR A 59 -3.91 -11.93 -7.82
C TYR A 59 -3.02 -10.96 -7.05
N LEU A 60 -2.35 -11.46 -6.00
CA LEU A 60 -1.48 -10.67 -5.12
C LEU A 60 -0.08 -11.28 -5.03
N GLU A 61 0.92 -10.42 -4.86
CA GLU A 61 2.23 -10.79 -4.38
C GLU A 61 2.40 -10.23 -2.97
N ARG A 62 2.98 -11.02 -2.04
CA ARG A 62 3.04 -10.62 -0.63
C ARG A 62 4.39 -10.90 0.03
N ASP A 63 4.95 -9.86 0.65
CA ASP A 63 6.07 -9.97 1.59
C ASP A 63 5.52 -9.93 3.04
N PRO A 64 5.58 -11.05 3.79
CA PRO A 64 5.10 -11.11 5.17
C PRO A 64 5.94 -10.26 6.15
N SER A 65 7.15 -9.88 5.77
CA SER A 65 8.06 -9.06 6.60
C SER A 65 7.69 -7.58 6.55
N ARG A 66 6.84 -7.16 5.61
CA ARG A 66 6.44 -5.77 5.42
C ARG A 66 4.96 -5.58 5.72
N SER A 67 4.64 -4.59 6.55
CA SER A 67 3.24 -4.25 6.90
C SER A 67 2.39 -3.87 5.68
N ARG A 68 3.03 -3.29 4.65
CA ARG A 68 2.47 -2.89 3.35
C ARG A 68 3.05 -3.74 2.20
N GLY A 69 3.44 -4.98 2.49
CA GLY A 69 4.07 -5.87 1.53
C GLY A 69 3.14 -6.56 0.54
N ALA A 70 1.83 -6.28 0.57
CA ALA A 70 0.87 -6.87 -0.36
C ALA A 70 0.68 -5.95 -1.58
N ARG A 71 0.97 -6.46 -2.77
CA ARG A 71 0.85 -5.74 -4.05
C ARG A 71 -0.06 -6.50 -5.00
N ILE A 72 -0.88 -5.78 -5.75
CA ILE A 72 -1.70 -6.37 -6.83
C ILE A 72 -0.80 -6.70 -8.02
N VAL A 73 -0.84 -7.95 -8.48
CA VAL A 73 -0.06 -8.42 -9.63
C VAL A 73 -0.61 -7.76 -10.91
N GLY A 74 0.29 -7.24 -11.75
CA GLY A 74 -0.08 -6.57 -13.01
C GLY A 74 -0.66 -5.17 -12.82
N LEU A 75 -0.84 -4.70 -11.58
CA LEU A 75 -1.20 -3.32 -11.30
C LEU A 75 0.09 -2.52 -11.06
N ASP A 76 0.56 -1.89 -12.12
CA ASP A 76 1.61 -0.87 -12.05
C ASP A 76 0.93 0.49 -12.28
N LEU A 77 0.53 1.14 -11.18
CA LEU A 77 0.02 2.51 -11.22
C LEU A 77 1.16 3.54 -11.16
N ASN A 78 2.42 3.15 -11.42
CA ASN A 78 3.45 4.14 -11.61
C ASN A 78 3.04 5.02 -12.78
N ALA A 79 2.50 6.19 -12.46
CA ALA A 79 2.55 7.35 -13.31
C ALA A 79 3.97 7.37 -13.86
N GLU A 80 4.10 7.38 -15.19
CA GLU A 80 5.36 7.42 -15.93
C GLU A 80 6.47 8.03 -15.06
N THR A 81 7.47 7.22 -14.69
CA THR A 81 8.60 7.74 -13.92
C THR A 81 9.30 8.80 -14.78
N ARG A 82 8.95 10.06 -14.56
CA ARG A 82 9.56 11.19 -15.24
C ARG A 82 10.80 11.57 -14.45
N SER A 83 11.92 11.68 -15.16
CA SER A 83 13.13 12.25 -14.61
C SER A 83 12.82 13.68 -14.17
N VAL A 84 12.83 13.92 -12.86
CA VAL A 84 12.77 15.27 -12.31
C VAL A 84 14.20 15.80 -12.25
N PRO A 85 14.48 16.99 -12.81
CA PRO A 85 15.80 17.59 -12.69
C PRO A 85 16.12 17.78 -11.20
N CYS A 86 17.22 17.20 -10.75
CA CYS A 86 17.72 17.43 -9.41
C CYS A 86 18.38 18.82 -9.37
N TYR A 87 17.74 19.77 -8.69
CA TYR A 87 18.34 21.07 -8.39
C TYR A 87 19.07 20.97 -7.05
N PRO A 88 20.41 20.91 -7.03
CA PRO A 88 21.15 21.05 -5.79
C PRO A 88 20.94 22.48 -5.25
N GLY A 89 20.41 22.62 -4.03
CA GLY A 89 20.45 23.91 -3.34
C GLY A 89 19.13 24.57 -2.94
N ILE A 90 18.04 23.82 -2.71
CA ILE A 90 17.03 24.32 -1.78
C ILE A 90 17.60 24.22 -0.36
N ALA A 91 18.30 25.28 0.05
CA ALA A 91 18.59 25.50 1.45
C ALA A 91 17.23 25.58 2.16
N TYR A 92 16.86 24.51 2.89
CA TYR A 92 15.84 24.63 3.91
C TYR A 92 16.32 25.75 4.83
N ARG A 93 15.59 26.88 4.82
CA ARG A 93 15.83 28.00 5.72
C ARG A 93 15.72 27.43 7.13
N ARG A 94 16.85 27.25 7.81
CA ARG A 94 16.82 27.06 9.26
C ARG A 94 16.31 28.38 9.80
N ASP A 95 15.12 28.37 10.38
CA ASP A 95 14.74 29.38 11.35
C ASP A 95 15.62 29.14 12.59
N ASP A 96 16.86 29.63 12.53
CA ASP A 96 17.79 29.72 13.65
C ASP A 96 17.84 31.19 14.04
N ASP A 97 16.85 31.61 14.83
CA ASP A 97 16.83 32.90 15.52
C ASP A 97 15.84 32.81 16.69
N ARG A 98 16.32 32.38 17.87
CA ARG A 98 16.08 33.12 19.11
C ARG A 98 16.92 32.63 20.29
N GLU A 99 17.92 33.45 20.56
CA GLU A 99 18.49 33.89 21.85
C GLU A 99 18.58 32.91 23.03
N GLU A 100 19.82 32.78 23.52
CA GLU A 100 20.19 32.35 24.88
C GLU A 100 19.40 33.12 25.97
N GLU A 101 19.16 32.50 27.12
CA GLU A 101 19.36 33.13 28.42
C GLU A 101 19.63 32.06 29.50
N PRO A 102 20.54 32.31 30.47
CA PRO A 102 21.04 31.32 31.41
C PRO A 102 20.31 31.33 32.77
N GLN A 103 20.34 30.20 33.47
CA GLN A 103 20.33 30.09 34.94
C GLN A 103 21.17 28.89 35.37
#